data_AF-A0A7K1ESH7-F1
#
_entry.id   AF-A0A7K1ESH7-F1
#
_cell.length_a   1.000
_cell.length_b   1.000
_cell.length_c   1.000
_cell.angle_alpha   90.00
_cell.angle_beta   90.00
_cell.angle_gamma   90.00
#
_symmetry.space_group_name_H-M   'P 1'
#
loop_
_entity.id
_entity.type
_entity.pdbx_description
1 polymer ?
#
loop_
_entity_poly.entity_id
_entity_poly.type
_entity_poly.pdbx_seq_one_letter_code
_entity_poly.pdbx_strand_id
1 'polypeptide(L)'
;MRVSGELRDLAHEVSEGDSVESVEISSQDGLNILRHSAAHVLAQAVQKINPQAKLGIGPPITDGFYYDFDVADPFTPEDLKSIEKEMERIIRSGQRFVRKSVTDGDARRELAEEPYKLELISIKGSADLAEGSAEVGSGELSIYHNTDSKTGETIWKDLCRGPHLPNTRMIGNGFSLTRLAAAYWRGNEKNKQLQRVYGTAWPSKDELKAHLERLEEAAKRDHRRIGQELDLFSFPEEIGSGLAVFHPKGGTIRRVMEDYSRQRHELAGYEFVYSPHITKSNLFETSGHLAWYAEGMFPPMKLDEEVDEHGVVRKQGQDYYLKPMNCPFHILIYKAQARSYRDLPLRMFEFGSVYRYEKSGVVHGMTRVRGMTQDDAHLFVTLEDMESELQSVLKFVLDLLRDYGLTD
;
A
#
# COMPACT_ATOMS: atom_id res chain seq x y z
N MET A 1 -26.70 7.57 -9.32
CA MET A 1 -27.09 7.03 -10.65
C MET A 1 -25.95 7.25 -11.62
N ARG A 2 -25.97 6.61 -12.80
CA ARG A 2 -25.05 6.93 -13.89
C ARG A 2 -25.80 7.67 -14.98
N VAL A 3 -25.26 8.80 -15.43
CA VAL A 3 -25.80 9.61 -16.52
C VAL A 3 -24.72 9.73 -17.58
N SER A 4 -24.96 9.19 -18.77
CA SER A 4 -24.03 9.25 -19.90
C SER A 4 -22.61 8.76 -19.55
N GLY A 5 -22.53 7.66 -18.80
CA GLY A 5 -21.27 7.05 -18.35
C GLY A 5 -20.75 7.55 -16.99
N GLU A 6 -21.18 8.72 -16.52
CA GLU A 6 -20.65 9.36 -15.31
C GLU A 6 -21.54 9.18 -14.08
N LEU A 7 -20.94 8.95 -12.91
CA LEU A 7 -21.67 8.88 -11.65
C LEU A 7 -22.16 10.27 -11.24
N ARG A 8 -23.46 10.38 -10.97
CA ARG A 8 -24.15 11.61 -10.53
C ARG A 8 -25.05 11.33 -9.32
N ASP A 9 -25.27 12.35 -8.50
CA ASP A 9 -26.25 12.29 -7.40
C ASP A 9 -27.64 11.99 -7.95
N LEU A 10 -28.50 11.38 -7.14
CA LEU A 10 -29.90 11.15 -7.54
C LEU A 10 -30.71 12.44 -7.70
N ALA A 11 -30.20 13.57 -7.19
CA ALA A 11 -30.80 14.88 -7.38
C ALA A 11 -30.34 15.61 -8.66
N HIS A 12 -29.46 15.00 -9.46
CA HIS A 12 -28.99 15.60 -10.71
C HIS A 12 -30.12 15.67 -11.75
N GLU A 13 -30.29 16.83 -12.37
CA GLU A 13 -31.25 17.03 -13.45
C GLU A 13 -30.70 16.43 -14.74
N VAL A 14 -31.49 15.56 -15.38
CA VAL A 14 -31.13 14.91 -16.65
C VAL A 14 -31.71 15.69 -17.82
N SER A 15 -31.00 15.73 -18.94
CA SER A 15 -31.44 16.36 -20.18
C SER A 15 -32.05 15.34 -21.14
N GLU A 16 -32.84 15.82 -22.10
CA GLU A 16 -33.38 14.96 -23.16
C GLU A 16 -32.23 14.32 -23.96
N GLY A 17 -32.26 12.99 -24.09
CA GLY A 17 -31.22 12.21 -24.77
C GLY A 17 -30.15 11.63 -23.86
N ASP A 18 -30.13 11.97 -22.56
CA ASP A 18 -29.21 11.33 -21.61
C ASP A 18 -29.54 9.85 -21.40
N SER A 19 -28.49 9.02 -21.37
CA SER A 19 -28.61 7.61 -20.95
C SER A 19 -28.52 7.52 -19.44
N VAL A 20 -29.49 6.87 -18.79
CA VAL A 20 -29.58 6.78 -17.33
C VAL A 20 -29.58 5.33 -16.89
N GLU A 21 -28.67 4.99 -15.98
CA GLU A 21 -28.57 3.66 -15.36
C GLU A 21 -28.68 3.76 -13.84
N SER A 22 -29.37 2.80 -13.23
CA SER A 22 -29.41 2.66 -11.78
C SER A 22 -28.06 2.19 -11.26
N VAL A 23 -27.66 2.71 -10.10
CA VAL A 23 -26.47 2.24 -9.37
C VAL A 23 -26.96 1.63 -8.08
N GLU A 24 -26.95 0.30 -8.02
CA GLU A 24 -27.34 -0.44 -6.82
C GLU A 24 -26.34 -0.20 -5.69
N ILE A 25 -26.81 -0.07 -4.45
CA ILE A 25 -25.95 0.20 -3.28
C ILE A 25 -24.92 -0.91 -3.03
N SER A 26 -25.23 -2.15 -3.45
CA SER A 26 -24.34 -3.32 -3.35
C SER A 26 -23.35 -3.44 -4.51
N SER A 27 -23.49 -2.65 -5.57
CA SER A 27 -22.50 -2.58 -6.64
C SER A 27 -21.22 -1.89 -6.16
N GLN A 28 -20.09 -2.10 -6.86
CA GLN A 28 -18.84 -1.45 -6.49
C GLN A 28 -18.95 0.09 -6.42
N ASP A 29 -19.66 0.69 -7.37
CA ASP A 29 -19.89 2.15 -7.36
C ASP A 29 -20.85 2.57 -6.24
N GLY A 30 -21.88 1.78 -5.95
CA GLY A 30 -22.76 2.00 -4.82
C GLY A 30 -22.04 1.94 -3.48
N LEU A 31 -21.13 0.97 -3.30
CA LEU A 31 -20.28 0.84 -2.12
C LEU A 31 -19.35 2.05 -1.98
N ASN A 32 -18.74 2.51 -3.07
CA ASN A 32 -17.90 3.70 -3.06
C ASN A 32 -18.69 4.94 -2.61
N ILE A 33 -19.91 5.15 -3.13
CA ILE A 33 -20.80 6.26 -2.74
C ILE A 33 -21.23 6.14 -1.27
N LEU A 34 -21.57 4.93 -0.81
CA LEU A 34 -21.92 4.65 0.58
C LEU A 34 -20.75 5.00 1.52
N ARG A 35 -19.55 4.50 1.21
CA ARG A 35 -18.33 4.71 2.01
C ARG A 35 -17.92 6.18 2.03
N HIS A 36 -18.03 6.87 0.90
CA HIS A 36 -17.80 8.31 0.82
C HIS A 36 -18.79 9.11 1.68
N SER A 37 -20.07 8.73 1.65
CA SER A 37 -21.09 9.35 2.50
C SER A 37 -20.87 9.07 3.99
N ALA A 38 -20.40 7.88 4.34
CA ALA A 38 -20.01 7.55 5.71
C ALA A 38 -18.77 8.35 6.17
N ALA A 39 -17.81 8.62 5.28
CA ALA A 39 -16.67 9.48 5.55
C ALA A 39 -17.10 10.92 5.88
N HIS A 40 -18.07 11.49 5.17
CA HIS A 40 -18.65 12.81 5.50
C HIS A 40 -19.34 12.82 6.87
N VAL A 41 -20.09 11.76 7.20
CA VAL A 41 -20.71 11.64 8.52
C VAL A 41 -19.66 11.53 9.63
N LEU A 42 -18.55 10.83 9.39
CA LEU A 42 -17.40 10.78 10.29
C LEU A 42 -16.80 12.18 10.50
N ALA A 43 -16.56 12.93 9.43
CA ALA A 43 -16.00 14.28 9.51
C ALA A 43 -16.92 15.23 10.29
N GLN A 44 -18.22 15.19 10.01
CA GLN A 44 -19.22 15.95 10.78
C GLN A 44 -19.23 15.55 12.26
N ALA A 45 -19.17 14.25 12.57
CA ALA A 45 -19.15 13.76 13.95
C ALA A 45 -17.91 14.25 14.70
N VAL A 46 -16.74 14.21 14.07
CA VAL A 46 -15.49 14.71 14.64
C VAL A 46 -15.59 16.21 14.94
N GLN A 47 -16.04 17.04 13.98
CA GLN A 47 -16.17 18.48 14.22
C GLN A 47 -17.27 18.83 15.23
N LYS A 48 -18.29 17.98 15.38
CA LYS A 48 -19.32 18.14 16.41
C LYS A 48 -18.75 17.95 17.80
N ILE A 49 -17.84 16.99 17.97
CA ILE A 49 -17.18 16.68 19.25
C ILE A 49 -16.03 17.65 19.52
N ASN A 50 -15.22 17.93 18.50
CA ASN A 50 -14.09 18.84 18.55
C ASN A 50 -14.21 19.89 17.43
N PRO A 51 -14.82 21.06 17.71
CA PRO A 51 -14.99 22.13 16.72
C PRO A 51 -13.69 22.75 16.18
N GLN A 52 -12.54 22.47 16.82
CA GLN A 52 -11.23 22.96 16.37
C GLN A 52 -10.56 22.02 15.36
N ALA A 53 -11.09 20.80 15.17
CA ALA A 53 -10.55 19.84 14.22
C ALA A 53 -10.68 20.38 12.79
N LYS A 54 -9.57 20.38 12.03
CA LYS A 54 -9.56 20.78 10.61
C LYS A 54 -9.59 19.55 9.70
N LEU A 55 -10.35 19.66 8.62
CA LEU A 55 -10.63 18.56 7.70
C LEU A 55 -9.56 18.46 6.62
N GLY A 56 -8.94 17.29 6.52
CA GLY A 56 -8.05 16.91 5.43
C GLY A 56 -8.81 16.27 4.26
N ILE A 57 -8.43 15.05 3.88
CA ILE A 57 -9.00 14.30 2.76
C ILE A 57 -9.71 13.05 3.29
N GLY A 58 -10.89 12.72 2.75
CA GLY A 58 -11.67 11.56 3.17
C GLY A 58 -12.21 10.68 2.04
N PRO A 59 -11.35 9.97 1.27
CA PRO A 59 -11.80 9.19 0.14
C PRO A 59 -12.36 7.82 0.57
N PRO A 60 -13.27 7.23 -0.24
CA PRO A 60 -13.52 5.80 -0.16
C PRO A 60 -12.26 5.03 -0.58
N ILE A 61 -12.03 3.88 0.04
CA ILE A 61 -10.97 2.93 -0.29
C ILE A 61 -11.56 1.53 -0.49
N THR A 62 -10.74 0.59 -0.93
CA THR A 62 -11.11 -0.83 -0.93
C THR A 62 -11.58 -1.23 0.46
N ASP A 63 -12.77 -1.81 0.53
CA ASP A 63 -13.45 -2.26 1.74
C ASP A 63 -13.70 -1.21 2.84
N GLY A 64 -13.58 0.09 2.55
CA GLY A 64 -13.89 1.11 3.55
C GLY A 64 -13.67 2.55 3.11
N PHE A 65 -13.31 3.38 4.07
CA PHE A 65 -12.97 4.79 3.89
C PHE A 65 -11.98 5.19 4.97
N TYR A 66 -11.35 6.35 4.79
CA TYR A 66 -10.68 7.04 5.88
C TYR A 66 -11.02 8.52 5.84
N TYR A 67 -10.66 9.24 6.90
CA TYR A 67 -10.65 10.70 6.90
C TYR A 67 -9.45 11.20 7.71
N ASP A 68 -8.72 12.17 7.16
CA ASP A 68 -7.58 12.83 7.80
C ASP A 68 -8.01 14.07 8.58
N PHE A 69 -7.52 14.22 9.80
CA PHE A 69 -7.84 15.33 10.70
C PHE A 69 -6.58 15.98 11.24
N ASP A 70 -6.57 17.30 11.25
CA ASP A 70 -5.63 18.08 12.05
C ASP A 70 -6.26 18.39 13.40
N VAL A 71 -5.72 17.77 14.44
CA VAL A 71 -6.19 17.89 15.81
C VAL A 71 -4.99 18.17 16.72
N ALA A 72 -5.20 19.00 17.75
CA ALA A 72 -4.16 19.30 18.73
C ALA A 72 -3.79 18.05 19.55
N ASP A 73 -4.81 17.32 19.99
CA ASP A 73 -4.66 16.08 20.74
C ASP A 73 -4.98 14.88 19.82
N PRO A 74 -4.07 13.89 19.68
CA PRO A 74 -4.34 12.69 18.90
C PRO A 74 -5.54 11.90 19.43
N PHE A 75 -6.29 11.28 18.53
CA PHE A 75 -7.41 10.42 18.91
C PHE A 75 -6.92 9.17 19.67
N THR A 76 -7.74 8.72 20.61
CA THR A 76 -7.60 7.47 21.34
C THR A 76 -8.63 6.43 20.89
N PRO A 77 -8.44 5.13 21.18
CA PRO A 77 -9.47 4.11 20.94
C PRO A 77 -10.81 4.42 21.65
N GLU A 78 -10.77 5.11 22.79
CA GLU A 78 -11.96 5.58 23.51
C GLU A 78 -12.71 6.68 22.74
N ASP A 79 -11.98 7.58 22.06
CA ASP A 79 -12.58 8.62 21.23
C ASP A 79 -13.34 8.03 20.06
N LEU A 80 -12.84 6.94 19.45
CA LEU A 80 -13.57 6.25 18.37
C LEU A 80 -14.97 5.83 18.79
N LYS A 81 -15.15 5.34 20.02
CA LYS A 81 -16.49 4.95 20.54
C LYS A 81 -17.42 6.17 20.65
N SER A 82 -16.88 7.32 21.05
CA SER A 82 -17.64 8.56 21.17
C SER A 82 -18.01 9.12 19.79
N ILE A 83 -17.07 9.08 18.84
CA ILE A 83 -17.27 9.49 17.44
C ILE A 83 -18.31 8.59 16.78
N GLU A 84 -18.19 7.27 16.89
CA GLU A 84 -19.14 6.31 16.30
C GLU A 84 -20.56 6.54 16.84
N LYS A 85 -20.71 6.79 18.14
CA LYS A 85 -22.00 7.15 18.74
C LYS A 85 -22.58 8.44 18.18
N GLU A 86 -21.75 9.44 17.87
CA GLU A 86 -22.21 10.68 17.24
C GLU A 86 -22.57 10.47 15.76
N MET A 87 -21.81 9.66 15.02
CA MET A 87 -22.16 9.23 13.67
C MET A 87 -23.55 8.57 13.64
N GLU A 88 -23.85 7.68 14.59
CA GLU A 88 -25.18 7.08 14.69
C GLU A 88 -26.29 8.11 14.93
N ARG A 89 -26.02 9.19 15.68
CA ARG A 89 -27.01 10.26 15.90
C ARG A 89 -27.27 11.02 14.59
N ILE A 90 -26.22 11.37 13.85
CA ILE A 90 -26.29 12.03 12.54
C ILE A 90 -27.00 11.14 11.50
N ILE A 91 -26.74 9.84 11.51
CA ILE A 91 -27.43 8.87 10.63
C ILE A 91 -28.92 8.80 10.96
N ARG A 92 -29.27 8.70 12.25
CA ARG A 92 -30.69 8.65 12.68
C ARG A 92 -31.45 9.94 12.37
N SER A 93 -30.79 11.09 12.40
CA SER A 93 -31.43 12.37 12.08
C SER A 93 -31.82 12.49 10.60
N GLY A 94 -31.21 11.71 9.69
CA GLY A 94 -31.59 11.67 8.28
C GLY A 94 -31.37 12.99 7.56
N GLN A 95 -30.20 13.59 7.75
CA GLN A 95 -29.81 14.83 7.06
C GLN A 95 -29.69 14.54 5.56
N ARG A 96 -30.09 15.49 4.71
CA ARG A 96 -29.97 15.36 3.26
C ARG A 96 -28.59 15.84 2.83
N PHE A 97 -27.96 15.08 1.94
CA PHE A 97 -26.76 15.56 1.26
C PHE A 97 -27.20 16.44 0.08
N VAL A 98 -26.86 17.72 0.14
CA VAL A 98 -27.23 18.71 -0.88
C VAL A 98 -25.97 19.22 -1.56
N ARG A 99 -25.80 18.90 -2.84
CA ARG A 99 -24.69 19.39 -3.65
C ARG A 99 -24.96 20.84 -4.05
N LYS A 100 -23.99 21.72 -3.79
CA LYS A 100 -23.98 23.12 -4.24
C LYS A 100 -22.76 23.36 -5.11
N SER A 101 -22.98 23.65 -6.40
CA SER A 101 -21.92 24.14 -7.29
C SER A 101 -21.49 25.54 -6.85
N VAL A 102 -20.18 25.78 -6.78
CA VAL A 102 -19.60 27.02 -6.27
C VAL A 102 -18.43 27.49 -7.13
N THR A 103 -18.23 28.81 -7.17
CA THR A 103 -17.00 29.41 -7.72
C THR A 103 -15.85 29.25 -6.72
N ASP A 104 -14.60 29.35 -7.18
CA ASP A 104 -13.42 29.34 -6.32
C ASP A 104 -13.50 30.40 -5.21
N GLY A 105 -14.00 31.59 -5.53
CA GLY A 105 -14.17 32.68 -4.56
C GLY A 105 -15.22 32.37 -3.50
N ASP A 106 -16.35 31.79 -3.89
CA ASP A 106 -17.39 31.36 -2.96
C ASP A 106 -16.92 30.22 -2.08
N ALA A 107 -16.24 29.23 -2.66
CA ALA A 107 -15.70 28.10 -1.92
C ALA A 107 -14.70 28.56 -0.85
N ARG A 108 -13.80 29.48 -1.18
CA ARG A 108 -12.84 30.06 -0.23
C ARG A 108 -13.50 30.83 0.90
N ARG A 109 -14.56 31.59 0.60
CA ARG A 109 -15.33 32.29 1.65
C ARG A 109 -16.07 31.32 2.55
N GLU A 110 -16.66 30.29 1.94
CA GLU A 110 -17.49 29.35 2.67
C GLU A 110 -16.67 28.39 3.55
N LEU A 111 -15.44 28.07 3.13
CA LEU A 111 -14.51 27.17 3.82
C LEU A 111 -13.31 27.91 4.43
N ALA A 112 -13.47 29.18 4.79
CA ALA A 112 -12.38 30.02 5.29
C ALA A 112 -11.69 29.45 6.55
N GLU A 113 -12.43 28.66 7.33
CA GLU A 113 -11.93 28.01 8.55
C GLU A 113 -11.23 26.66 8.28
N GLU A 114 -11.21 26.17 7.05
CA GLU A 114 -10.65 24.86 6.67
C GLU A 114 -9.36 25.02 5.83
N PRO A 115 -8.18 25.18 6.45
CA PRO A 115 -6.95 25.53 5.74
C PRO A 115 -6.55 24.53 4.67
N TYR A 116 -6.72 23.23 4.93
CA TYR A 116 -6.41 22.16 3.97
C TYR A 116 -7.35 22.19 2.75
N LYS A 117 -8.63 22.51 2.96
CA LYS A 117 -9.59 22.66 1.86
C LYS A 117 -9.27 23.89 1.01
N LEU A 118 -8.82 25.00 1.61
CA LEU A 118 -8.33 26.18 0.89
C LEU A 118 -7.10 25.88 0.02
N GLU A 119 -6.17 25.06 0.53
CA GLU A 119 -5.02 24.57 -0.24
C GLU A 119 -5.49 23.72 -1.43
N LEU A 120 -6.40 22.77 -1.23
CA LEU A 120 -6.95 21.93 -2.31
C LEU A 120 -7.60 22.77 -3.42
N ILE A 121 -8.32 23.84 -3.07
CA ILE A 121 -8.89 24.79 -4.05
C ILE A 121 -7.78 25.48 -4.85
N SER A 122 -6.65 25.86 -4.22
CA SER A 122 -5.54 26.52 -4.91
C SER A 122 -4.77 25.65 -5.90
N ILE A 123 -4.74 24.33 -5.69
CA ILE A 123 -3.97 23.40 -6.53
C ILE A 123 -4.85 22.64 -7.52
N LYS A 124 -6.13 23.01 -7.64
CA LYS A 124 -7.10 22.46 -8.58
C LYS A 124 -6.52 22.40 -10.00
N GLY A 125 -6.55 21.21 -10.61
CA GLY A 125 -6.09 20.99 -11.99
C GLY A 125 -4.58 20.76 -12.15
N SER A 126 -3.81 20.72 -11.07
CA SER A 126 -2.41 20.27 -11.10
C SER A 126 -2.31 18.73 -11.10
N ALA A 127 -1.22 18.19 -11.64
CA ALA A 127 -0.94 16.75 -11.66
C ALA A 127 -0.67 16.15 -10.26
N ASP A 128 -0.55 17.00 -9.22
CA ASP A 128 -0.16 16.63 -7.85
C ASP A 128 -1.34 16.18 -6.96
N LEU A 129 -2.55 16.03 -7.51
CA LEU A 129 -3.80 15.78 -6.76
C LEU A 129 -4.09 14.30 -6.44
N ALA A 130 -3.10 13.40 -6.48
CA ALA A 130 -3.32 11.96 -6.34
C ALA A 130 -4.21 11.57 -5.14
N GLU A 131 -3.94 12.08 -3.93
CA GLU A 131 -4.76 11.80 -2.74
C GLU A 131 -6.01 12.70 -2.62
N GLY A 132 -6.03 13.90 -3.21
CA GLY A 132 -7.11 14.89 -3.09
C GLY A 132 -8.20 14.80 -4.18
N SER A 133 -8.11 13.82 -5.07
CA SER A 133 -8.94 13.72 -6.29
C SER A 133 -10.45 13.52 -6.02
N ALA A 134 -10.80 13.00 -4.84
CA ALA A 134 -12.18 12.89 -4.37
C ALA A 134 -12.79 14.27 -3.99
N GLU A 135 -11.94 15.19 -3.53
CA GLU A 135 -12.31 16.52 -3.04
C GLU A 135 -12.38 17.52 -4.19
N VAL A 136 -11.37 17.49 -5.08
CA VAL A 136 -11.18 18.44 -6.17
C VAL A 136 -10.69 17.74 -7.44
N GLY A 137 -11.20 18.15 -8.61
CA GLY A 137 -10.79 17.65 -9.93
C GLY A 137 -10.69 18.78 -10.95
N SER A 138 -10.44 18.45 -12.22
CA SER A 138 -10.36 19.43 -13.32
C SER A 138 -11.69 20.12 -13.64
N GLY A 139 -12.82 19.59 -13.13
CA GLY A 139 -14.17 20.09 -13.37
C GLY A 139 -14.64 21.18 -12.41
N GLU A 140 -15.96 21.39 -12.35
CA GLU A 140 -16.64 22.35 -11.46
C GLU A 140 -16.40 22.02 -9.97
N LEU A 141 -16.20 23.03 -9.12
CA LEU A 141 -16.12 22.85 -7.66
C LEU A 141 -17.52 22.71 -7.07
N SER A 142 -17.65 21.82 -6.09
CA SER A 142 -18.88 21.69 -5.31
C SER A 142 -18.58 21.57 -3.82
N ILE A 143 -19.54 22.06 -3.04
CA ILE A 143 -19.60 21.85 -1.60
C ILE A 143 -20.87 21.03 -1.33
N TYR A 144 -20.74 19.99 -0.51
CA TYR A 144 -21.87 19.23 -0.02
C TYR A 144 -22.31 19.78 1.33
N HIS A 145 -23.59 20.08 1.44
CA HIS A 145 -24.23 20.47 2.69
C HIS A 145 -25.02 19.31 3.26
N ASN A 146 -24.75 18.98 4.51
CA ASN A 146 -25.66 18.14 5.29
C ASN A 146 -26.73 19.05 5.87
N THR A 147 -27.94 18.95 5.31
CA THR A 147 -29.07 19.81 5.68
C THR A 147 -30.07 19.06 6.53
N ASP A 148 -30.68 19.74 7.49
CA ASP A 148 -31.80 19.20 8.25
C ASP A 148 -32.97 18.92 7.30
N SER A 149 -33.51 17.71 7.33
CA SER A 149 -34.57 17.29 6.41
C SER A 149 -35.91 17.98 6.65
N LYS A 150 -36.14 18.57 7.83
CA LYS A 150 -37.37 19.26 8.19
C LYS A 150 -37.28 20.77 8.01
N THR A 151 -36.16 21.38 8.43
CA THR A 151 -36.00 22.84 8.39
C THR A 151 -35.30 23.33 7.12
N GLY A 152 -34.53 22.47 6.45
CA GLY A 152 -33.67 22.85 5.31
C GLY A 152 -32.41 23.62 5.71
N GLU A 153 -32.14 23.75 7.01
CA GLU A 153 -30.95 24.44 7.53
C GLU A 153 -29.68 23.61 7.27
N THR A 154 -28.62 24.25 6.77
CA THR A 154 -27.30 23.63 6.63
C THR A 154 -26.65 23.44 8.00
N ILE A 155 -26.50 22.18 8.43
CA ILE A 155 -25.89 21.81 9.71
C ILE A 155 -24.37 21.73 9.57
N TRP A 156 -23.90 21.20 8.44
CA TRP A 156 -22.49 20.95 8.17
C TRP A 156 -22.21 21.00 6.68
N LYS A 157 -20.94 21.24 6.31
CA LYS A 157 -20.53 21.41 4.92
C LYS A 157 -19.10 20.94 4.69
N ASP A 158 -18.83 20.45 3.49
CA ASP A 158 -17.49 20.02 3.08
C ASP A 158 -17.26 20.17 1.58
N LEU A 159 -16.01 20.46 1.21
CA LEU A 159 -15.59 20.49 -0.19
C LEU A 159 -15.58 19.08 -0.72
N CYS A 160 -16.35 18.77 -1.75
CA CYS A 160 -16.38 17.40 -2.27
C CYS A 160 -17.01 17.40 -3.66
N ARG A 161 -16.55 16.50 -4.55
CA ARG A 161 -17.18 16.28 -5.86
C ARG A 161 -18.41 15.39 -5.78
N GLY A 162 -18.43 14.46 -4.83
CA GLY A 162 -19.39 13.38 -4.70
C GLY A 162 -19.31 12.38 -5.87
N PRO A 163 -20.41 11.67 -6.18
CA PRO A 163 -21.74 11.83 -5.59
C PRO A 163 -21.85 11.25 -4.17
N HIS A 164 -22.94 11.61 -3.48
CA HIS A 164 -23.32 11.09 -2.17
C HIS A 164 -24.66 10.33 -2.21
N LEU A 165 -24.93 9.60 -1.13
CA LEU A 165 -26.27 9.08 -0.87
C LEU A 165 -27.28 10.24 -0.74
N PRO A 166 -28.58 10.03 -1.02
CA PRO A 166 -29.59 11.07 -0.83
C PRO A 166 -29.69 11.65 0.59
N ASN A 167 -29.44 10.83 1.60
CA ASN A 167 -29.51 11.22 3.01
C ASN A 167 -28.69 10.27 3.90
N THR A 168 -28.39 10.71 5.12
CA THR A 168 -27.56 9.96 6.07
C THR A 168 -28.23 8.67 6.56
N ARG A 169 -29.57 8.54 6.53
CA ARG A 169 -30.27 7.31 6.96
C ARG A 169 -29.95 6.11 6.08
N MET A 170 -29.61 6.33 4.81
CA MET A 170 -29.29 5.24 3.88
C MET A 170 -27.96 4.53 4.21
N ILE A 171 -27.11 5.12 5.05
CA ILE A 171 -25.93 4.44 5.59
C ILE A 171 -26.35 3.31 6.55
N GLY A 172 -27.49 3.48 7.24
CA GLY A 172 -28.03 2.50 8.16
C GLY A 172 -27.09 2.21 9.34
N ASN A 173 -26.99 0.93 9.71
CA ASN A 173 -26.14 0.44 10.80
C ASN A 173 -25.05 -0.54 10.30
N GLY A 174 -24.77 -0.51 9.00
CA GLY A 174 -23.75 -1.34 8.36
C GLY A 174 -22.36 -0.71 8.33
N PHE A 175 -22.01 0.11 9.33
CA PHE A 175 -20.70 0.77 9.40
C PHE A 175 -19.98 0.53 10.73
N SER A 176 -18.66 0.68 10.75
CA SER A 176 -17.83 0.63 11.96
C SER A 176 -16.50 1.37 11.75
N LEU A 177 -16.00 2.05 12.79
CA LEU A 177 -14.65 2.60 12.81
C LEU A 177 -13.65 1.51 13.22
N THR A 178 -12.54 1.39 12.48
CA THR A 178 -11.65 0.23 12.60
C THR A 178 -10.33 0.55 13.29
N ARG A 179 -9.58 1.55 12.82
CA ARG A 179 -8.25 1.87 13.35
C ARG A 179 -7.89 3.34 13.18
N LEU A 180 -6.92 3.77 13.98
CA LEU A 180 -6.25 5.06 13.87
C LEU A 180 -4.88 4.88 13.23
N ALA A 181 -4.42 5.86 12.48
CA ALA A 181 -3.04 5.93 11.99
C ALA A 181 -2.56 7.38 11.94
N ALA A 182 -1.26 7.59 12.00
CA ALA A 182 -0.68 8.84 11.57
C ALA A 182 -0.56 8.86 10.04
N ALA A 183 -0.88 9.99 9.43
CA ALA A 183 -0.65 10.26 8.01
C ALA A 183 0.09 11.58 7.87
N TYR A 184 0.76 11.79 6.73
CA TYR A 184 1.33 13.09 6.40
C TYR A 184 0.51 13.72 5.29
N TRP A 185 0.29 15.03 5.38
CA TRP A 185 -0.47 15.74 4.36
C TRP A 185 0.12 15.51 2.95
N ARG A 186 -0.71 15.08 2.00
CA ARG A 186 -0.34 14.70 0.63
C ARG A 186 0.73 13.60 0.54
N GLY A 187 0.80 12.72 1.53
CA GLY A 187 1.76 11.61 1.57
C GLY A 187 3.23 12.03 1.70
N ASN A 188 3.53 13.29 2.04
CA ASN A 188 4.89 13.81 2.12
C ASN A 188 5.31 14.01 3.58
N GLU A 189 6.31 13.26 4.04
CA GLU A 189 6.85 13.29 5.42
C GLU A 189 7.38 14.67 5.88
N LYS A 190 7.64 15.59 4.94
CA LYS A 190 8.03 16.98 5.24
C LYS A 190 6.85 17.87 5.62
N ASN A 191 5.63 17.43 5.32
CA ASN A 191 4.41 18.19 5.63
C ASN A 191 3.92 17.88 7.04
N LYS A 192 2.91 18.64 7.49
CA LYS A 192 2.30 18.44 8.80
C LYS A 192 1.70 17.02 8.90
N GLN A 193 1.94 16.38 10.05
CA GLN A 193 1.34 15.10 10.40
C GLN A 193 -0.13 15.30 10.80
N LEU A 194 -1.00 14.46 10.26
CA LEU A 194 -2.43 14.40 10.51
C LEU A 194 -2.80 13.08 11.19
N GLN A 195 -3.97 13.03 11.81
CA GLN A 195 -4.57 11.83 12.38
C GLN A 195 -5.59 11.26 11.41
N ARG A 196 -5.35 10.04 10.92
CA ARG A 196 -6.23 9.31 10.01
C ARG A 196 -7.13 8.38 10.80
N VAL A 197 -8.43 8.52 10.62
CA VAL A 197 -9.44 7.59 11.16
C VAL A 197 -9.95 6.71 10.03
N TYR A 198 -9.80 5.38 10.16
CA TYR A 198 -10.33 4.41 9.22
C TYR A 198 -11.71 3.90 9.64
N GLY A 199 -12.57 3.66 8.66
CA GLY A 199 -13.86 3.01 8.86
C GLY A 199 -14.25 2.14 7.67
N THR A 200 -15.28 1.33 7.85
CA THR A 200 -15.90 0.52 6.80
C THR A 200 -17.40 0.73 6.79
N ALA A 201 -18.03 0.62 5.63
CA ALA A 201 -19.48 0.74 5.45
C ALA A 201 -19.97 -0.25 4.38
N TRP A 202 -21.11 -0.87 4.69
CA TRP A 202 -21.77 -1.93 3.94
C TRP A 202 -23.28 -1.68 3.88
N PRO A 203 -23.98 -2.15 2.83
CA PRO A 203 -25.41 -1.95 2.66
C PRO A 203 -26.26 -2.48 3.82
N SER A 204 -25.76 -3.49 4.54
CA SER A 204 -26.45 -4.14 5.64
C SER A 204 -25.52 -4.46 6.82
N LYS A 205 -26.11 -4.62 8.02
CA LYS A 205 -25.40 -5.09 9.21
C LYS A 205 -24.82 -6.50 9.05
N ASP A 206 -25.50 -7.35 8.29
CA ASP A 206 -25.05 -8.73 8.06
C ASP A 206 -23.80 -8.76 7.15
N GLU A 207 -23.75 -7.91 6.12
CA GLU A 207 -22.55 -7.75 5.29
C GLU A 207 -21.37 -7.14 6.06
N LEU A 208 -21.62 -6.16 6.93
CA LEU A 208 -20.61 -5.65 7.86
C LEU A 208 -20.06 -6.78 8.73
N LYS A 209 -20.95 -7.57 9.33
CA LYS A 209 -20.56 -8.68 10.19
C LYS A 209 -19.72 -9.71 9.43
N ALA A 210 -20.15 -10.09 8.23
CA ALA A 210 -19.40 -11.01 7.38
C ALA A 210 -18.02 -10.47 6.99
N HIS A 211 -17.90 -9.16 6.74
CA HIS A 211 -16.61 -8.53 6.49
C HIS A 211 -15.70 -8.57 7.73
N LEU A 212 -16.21 -8.20 8.90
CA LEU A 212 -15.44 -8.24 10.16
C LEU A 212 -15.01 -9.67 10.52
N GLU A 213 -15.89 -10.67 10.33
CA GLU A 213 -15.56 -12.09 10.51
C GLU A 213 -14.42 -12.52 9.57
N ARG A 214 -14.44 -12.11 8.30
CA ARG A 214 -13.34 -12.38 7.37
C ARG A 214 -12.02 -11.75 7.81
N LEU A 215 -12.05 -10.52 8.33
CA LEU A 215 -10.85 -9.86 8.85
C LEU A 215 -10.30 -10.58 10.08
N GLU A 216 -11.18 -11.04 10.98
CA GLU A 216 -10.77 -11.82 12.15
C GLU A 216 -10.15 -13.16 11.74
N GLU A 217 -10.76 -13.83 10.77
CA GLU A 217 -10.26 -15.08 10.19
C GLU A 217 -8.93 -14.90 9.46
N ALA A 218 -8.73 -13.78 8.77
CA ALA A 218 -7.44 -13.42 8.16
C ALA A 218 -6.38 -13.15 9.24
N ALA A 219 -6.73 -12.42 10.30
CA ALA A 219 -5.82 -12.11 11.41
C ALA A 219 -5.36 -13.36 12.18
N LYS A 220 -6.21 -14.41 12.26
CA LYS A 220 -5.82 -15.73 12.80
C LYS A 220 -4.78 -16.44 11.94
N ARG A 221 -4.71 -16.13 10.65
CA ARG A 221 -3.79 -16.74 9.66
C ARG A 221 -2.55 -15.88 9.39
N ASP A 222 -2.35 -14.82 10.15
CA ASP A 222 -1.18 -13.95 10.04
C ASP A 222 0.09 -14.72 10.45
N HIS A 223 1.04 -14.86 9.54
CA HIS A 223 2.28 -15.62 9.78
C HIS A 223 3.13 -15.02 10.90
N ARG A 224 2.98 -13.74 11.24
CA ARG A 224 3.70 -13.10 12.35
C ARG A 224 3.18 -13.62 13.68
N ARG A 225 1.85 -13.73 13.79
CA ARG A 225 1.19 -14.30 14.96
C ARG A 225 1.50 -15.79 15.08
N ILE A 226 1.29 -16.55 14.01
CA ILE A 226 1.57 -17.99 13.98
C ILE A 226 3.05 -18.27 14.23
N GLY A 227 3.94 -17.49 13.61
CA GLY A 227 5.39 -17.63 13.76
C GLY A 227 5.85 -17.46 15.20
N GLN A 228 5.25 -16.52 15.93
CA GLN A 228 5.50 -16.34 17.36
C GLN A 228 4.86 -17.44 18.20
N GLU A 229 3.56 -17.75 17.99
CA GLU A 229 2.83 -18.77 18.74
C GLU A 229 3.46 -20.17 18.61
N LEU A 230 4.01 -20.49 17.45
CA LEU A 230 4.63 -21.79 17.17
C LEU A 230 6.16 -21.82 17.37
N ASP A 231 6.77 -20.71 17.76
CA ASP A 231 8.24 -20.60 17.96
C ASP A 231 9.03 -20.91 16.67
N LEU A 232 8.65 -20.26 15.55
CA LEU A 232 9.27 -20.47 14.23
C LEU A 232 10.37 -19.46 13.94
N PHE A 233 10.13 -18.18 14.21
CA PHE A 233 11.09 -17.10 13.96
C PHE A 233 10.81 -15.89 14.84
N SER A 234 11.79 -15.01 14.95
CA SER A 234 11.67 -13.71 15.62
C SER A 234 12.40 -12.60 14.86
N PHE A 235 12.16 -11.35 15.27
CA PHE A 235 12.87 -10.16 14.81
C PHE A 235 13.39 -9.39 16.03
N PRO A 236 14.53 -9.80 16.63
CA PRO A 236 15.11 -9.10 17.76
C PRO A 236 15.48 -7.66 17.41
N GLU A 237 15.19 -6.72 18.31
CA GLU A 237 15.46 -5.29 18.09
C GLU A 237 16.96 -5.03 17.90
N GLU A 238 17.81 -5.79 18.59
CA GLU A 238 19.27 -5.71 18.55
C GLU A 238 19.87 -6.03 17.18
N ILE A 239 19.16 -6.79 16.35
CA ILE A 239 19.62 -7.14 14.99
C ILE A 239 19.15 -6.08 13.98
N GLY A 240 17.98 -5.50 14.23
CA GLY A 240 17.36 -4.48 13.37
C GLY A 240 16.22 -5.01 12.50
N SER A 241 15.37 -4.08 12.07
CA SER A 241 14.13 -4.38 11.34
C SER A 241 14.37 -5.10 10.02
N GLY A 242 13.56 -6.12 9.75
CA GLY A 242 13.56 -6.87 8.49
C GLY A 242 14.65 -7.93 8.39
N LEU A 243 15.29 -8.29 9.50
CA LEU A 243 16.29 -9.36 9.57
C LEU A 243 15.79 -10.46 10.52
N ALA A 244 15.20 -11.51 9.95
CA ALA A 244 14.58 -12.58 10.70
C ALA A 244 15.61 -13.56 11.29
N VAL A 245 15.34 -14.02 12.52
CA VAL A 245 16.06 -15.14 13.14
C VAL A 245 15.16 -16.36 13.13
N PHE A 246 15.57 -17.41 12.43
CA PHE A 246 14.85 -18.68 12.43
C PHE A 246 15.18 -19.47 13.70
N HIS A 247 14.15 -19.87 14.43
CA HIS A 247 14.26 -20.74 15.60
C HIS A 247 14.32 -22.21 15.15
N PRO A 248 14.64 -23.19 16.02
CA PRO A 248 14.82 -24.58 15.59
C PRO A 248 13.67 -25.17 14.75
N LYS A 249 12.42 -24.85 15.09
CA LYS A 249 11.24 -25.32 14.33
C LYS A 249 11.14 -24.64 12.97
N GLY A 250 11.28 -23.32 12.90
CA GLY A 250 11.29 -22.60 11.62
C GLY A 250 12.49 -22.98 10.75
N GLY A 251 13.65 -23.20 11.36
CA GLY A 251 14.84 -23.72 10.70
C GLY A 251 14.62 -25.13 10.12
N THR A 252 13.84 -25.98 10.80
CA THR A 252 13.44 -27.29 10.26
C THR A 252 12.56 -27.14 9.02
N ILE A 253 11.55 -26.25 9.07
CA ILE A 253 10.69 -25.96 7.91
C ILE A 253 11.53 -25.48 6.73
N ARG A 254 12.37 -24.46 6.97
CA ARG A 254 13.28 -23.90 5.97
C ARG A 254 14.17 -24.98 5.35
N ARG A 255 14.82 -25.81 6.18
CA ARG A 255 15.68 -26.90 5.70
C ARG A 255 14.91 -27.88 4.81
N VAL A 256 13.72 -28.31 5.22
CA VAL A 256 12.90 -29.26 4.44
C VAL A 256 12.53 -28.66 3.09
N MET A 257 12.15 -27.38 3.04
CA MET A 257 11.84 -26.68 1.78
C MET A 257 13.08 -26.53 0.89
N GLU A 258 14.22 -26.14 1.47
CA GLU A 258 15.49 -26.03 0.74
C GLU A 258 15.94 -27.39 0.20
N ASP A 259 15.91 -28.46 1.00
CA ASP A 259 16.30 -29.80 0.59
C ASP A 259 15.40 -30.32 -0.54
N TYR A 260 14.10 -30.06 -0.47
CA TYR A 260 13.18 -30.39 -1.56
C TYR A 260 13.51 -29.62 -2.84
N SER A 261 13.67 -28.31 -2.74
CA SER A 261 14.05 -27.47 -3.87
C SER A 261 15.40 -27.91 -4.47
N ARG A 262 16.39 -28.30 -3.65
CA ARG A 262 17.67 -28.85 -4.13
C ARG A 262 17.44 -30.05 -5.03
N GLN A 263 16.71 -31.04 -4.54
CA GLN A 263 16.44 -32.28 -5.27
C GLN A 263 15.71 -32.00 -6.59
N ARG A 264 14.73 -31.08 -6.60
CA ARG A 264 14.01 -30.70 -7.82
C ARG A 264 14.92 -30.03 -8.84
N HIS A 265 15.78 -29.12 -8.41
CA HIS A 265 16.75 -28.45 -9.29
C HIS A 265 17.81 -29.42 -9.84
N GLU A 266 18.34 -30.33 -9.02
CA GLU A 266 19.27 -31.38 -9.47
C GLU A 266 18.64 -32.27 -10.55
N LEU A 267 17.41 -32.73 -10.32
CA LEU A 267 16.66 -33.55 -11.29
C LEU A 267 16.35 -32.79 -12.59
N ALA A 268 16.20 -31.47 -12.51
CA ALA A 268 15.99 -30.59 -13.66
C ALA A 268 17.30 -30.15 -14.35
N GLY A 269 18.46 -30.64 -13.90
CA GLY A 269 19.76 -30.36 -14.52
C GLY A 269 20.31 -28.97 -14.23
N TYR A 270 20.01 -28.41 -13.05
CA TYR A 270 20.63 -27.19 -12.55
C TYR A 270 21.94 -27.49 -11.84
N GLU A 271 22.92 -26.61 -12.02
CA GLU A 271 24.23 -26.66 -11.40
C GLU A 271 24.32 -25.68 -10.24
N PHE A 272 24.68 -26.19 -9.07
CA PHE A 272 24.74 -25.40 -7.85
C PHE A 272 26.02 -24.56 -7.79
N VAL A 273 25.85 -23.27 -7.55
CA VAL A 273 26.92 -22.31 -7.36
C VAL A 273 26.75 -21.56 -6.04
N TYR A 274 27.83 -20.96 -5.55
CA TYR A 274 27.84 -20.15 -4.34
C TYR A 274 28.63 -18.87 -4.60
N SER A 275 28.05 -17.72 -4.24
CA SER A 275 28.67 -16.42 -4.46
C SER A 275 28.74 -15.57 -3.18
N PRO A 276 29.77 -14.72 -3.01
CA PRO A 276 29.89 -13.84 -1.85
C PRO A 276 28.69 -12.91 -1.64
N HIS A 277 28.48 -12.45 -0.40
CA HIS A 277 27.42 -11.48 -0.07
C HIS A 277 27.80 -10.02 -0.32
N ILE A 278 29.09 -9.74 -0.54
CA ILE A 278 29.65 -8.39 -0.62
C ILE A 278 30.62 -8.30 -1.80
N THR A 279 30.64 -7.17 -2.49
CA THR A 279 31.55 -6.92 -3.61
C THR A 279 31.79 -5.43 -3.82
N LYS A 280 32.77 -5.09 -4.66
CA LYS A 280 33.14 -3.71 -5.01
C LYS A 280 32.06 -3.06 -5.90
N SER A 281 31.92 -1.74 -5.79
CA SER A 281 30.99 -0.93 -6.58
C SER A 281 31.05 -1.22 -8.09
N ASN A 282 32.25 -1.41 -8.64
CA ASN A 282 32.48 -1.63 -10.07
C ASN A 282 31.67 -2.81 -10.64
N LEU A 283 31.42 -3.88 -9.88
CA LEU A 283 30.58 -4.98 -10.37
C LEU A 283 29.11 -4.55 -10.55
N PHE A 284 28.60 -3.72 -9.64
CA PHE A 284 27.23 -3.18 -9.72
C PHE A 284 27.11 -2.01 -10.69
N GLU A 285 28.17 -1.26 -10.93
CA GLU A 285 28.26 -0.27 -12.01
C GLU A 285 28.23 -0.97 -13.38
N THR A 286 29.08 -1.98 -13.57
CA THR A 286 29.16 -2.75 -14.83
C THR A 286 27.84 -3.45 -15.16
N SER A 287 27.16 -3.98 -14.15
CA SER A 287 25.85 -4.62 -14.33
C SER A 287 24.66 -3.63 -14.38
N GLY A 288 24.90 -2.33 -14.18
CA GLY A 288 23.87 -1.29 -14.18
C GLY A 288 23.04 -1.16 -12.90
N HIS A 289 23.19 -2.07 -11.94
CA HIS A 289 22.43 -2.05 -10.68
C HIS A 289 22.65 -0.77 -9.89
N LEU A 290 23.88 -0.23 -9.85
CA LEU A 290 24.13 1.00 -9.09
C LEU A 290 23.46 2.22 -9.74
N ALA A 291 23.33 2.24 -11.07
CA ALA A 291 22.67 3.34 -11.78
C ALA A 291 21.15 3.36 -11.54
N TRP A 292 20.51 2.18 -11.48
CA TRP A 292 19.05 2.05 -11.43
C TRP A 292 18.47 1.68 -10.07
N TYR A 293 19.27 1.08 -9.19
CA TYR A 293 18.80 0.43 -7.95
C TYR A 293 19.55 0.90 -6.70
N ALA A 294 20.39 1.95 -6.78
CA ALA A 294 21.17 2.45 -5.64
C ALA A 294 20.30 2.78 -4.42
N GLU A 295 19.11 3.39 -4.60
CA GLU A 295 18.20 3.72 -3.49
C GLU A 295 17.67 2.48 -2.76
N GLY A 296 17.59 1.34 -3.45
CA GLY A 296 17.16 0.06 -2.90
C GLY A 296 18.31 -0.80 -2.34
N MET A 297 19.55 -0.33 -2.44
CA MET A 297 20.74 -1.01 -1.92
C MET A 297 21.10 -0.50 -0.52
N PHE A 298 21.69 -1.38 0.29
CA PHE A 298 22.31 -0.93 1.52
C PHE A 298 23.44 0.07 1.21
N PRO A 299 23.64 1.10 2.05
CA PRO A 299 24.73 2.06 1.86
C PRO A 299 26.10 1.37 1.71
N PRO A 300 27.02 1.96 0.92
CA PRO A 300 28.35 1.39 0.78
C PRO A 300 29.12 1.39 2.10
N MET A 301 29.88 0.33 2.32
CA MET A 301 31.00 0.31 3.26
C MET A 301 32.23 0.85 2.54
N LYS A 302 32.74 1.99 3.00
CA LYS A 302 33.96 2.58 2.48
C LYS A 302 35.17 1.95 3.17
N LEU A 303 35.96 1.18 2.43
CA LEU A 303 37.11 0.44 2.95
C LEU A 303 38.43 1.01 2.41
N ASP A 304 39.50 0.83 3.19
CA ASP A 304 40.88 1.14 2.82
C ASP A 304 41.18 2.61 2.45
N GLU A 305 40.34 3.55 2.90
CA GLU A 305 40.64 4.99 2.84
C GLU A 305 41.71 5.35 3.86
N GLU A 306 42.81 5.95 3.39
CA GLU A 306 43.86 6.46 4.26
C GLU A 306 43.81 7.99 4.22
N VAL A 307 43.60 8.60 5.39
CA VAL A 307 43.67 10.04 5.60
C VAL A 307 44.87 10.38 6.48
N ASP A 308 45.48 11.53 6.23
CA ASP A 308 46.55 12.04 7.10
C ASP A 308 46.03 12.79 8.33
N GLU A 309 46.96 13.25 9.17
CA GLU A 309 46.68 13.99 10.40
C GLU A 309 45.92 15.31 10.16
N HIS A 310 45.85 15.78 8.91
CA HIS A 310 45.14 16.98 8.49
C HIS A 310 43.85 16.67 7.72
N GLY A 311 43.44 15.40 7.65
CA GLY A 311 42.23 14.95 6.96
C GLY A 311 42.37 14.87 5.44
N VAL A 312 43.58 14.94 4.88
CA VAL A 312 43.82 14.80 3.44
C VAL A 312 43.88 13.32 3.06
N VAL A 313 43.06 12.92 2.09
CA VAL A 313 43.02 11.55 1.56
C VAL A 313 44.33 11.23 0.83
N ARG A 314 45.14 10.33 1.38
CA ARG A 314 46.36 9.78 0.77
C ARG A 314 46.07 8.59 -0.16
N LYS A 315 45.00 7.85 0.13
CA LYS A 315 44.54 6.73 -0.67
C LYS A 315 43.03 6.74 -0.69
N GLN A 316 42.47 6.83 -1.90
CA GLN A 316 41.03 6.79 -2.10
C GLN A 316 40.48 5.43 -1.64
N GLY A 317 39.50 5.45 -0.74
CA GLY A 317 38.80 4.24 -0.31
C GLY A 317 38.01 3.58 -1.45
N GLN A 318 37.70 2.30 -1.28
CA GLN A 318 36.84 1.54 -2.19
C GLN A 318 35.49 1.30 -1.55
N ASP A 319 34.43 1.55 -2.31
CA ASP A 319 33.07 1.26 -1.88
C ASP A 319 32.73 -0.21 -2.10
N TYR A 320 32.30 -0.86 -1.04
CA TYR A 320 31.76 -2.21 -1.06
C TYR A 320 30.28 -2.20 -0.71
N TYR A 321 29.52 -3.02 -1.42
CA TYR A 321 28.08 -3.13 -1.25
C TYR A 321 27.70 -4.56 -0.90
N LEU A 322 26.71 -4.70 -0.03
CA LEU A 322 25.97 -5.95 0.10
C LEU A 322 25.20 -6.22 -1.21
N LYS A 323 25.17 -7.46 -1.67
CA LYS A 323 24.50 -7.81 -2.93
C LYS A 323 22.98 -7.66 -2.81
N PRO A 324 22.33 -6.88 -3.69
CA PRO A 324 20.86 -6.83 -3.77
C PRO A 324 20.27 -7.98 -4.60
N MET A 325 21.10 -8.61 -5.44
CA MET A 325 20.77 -9.66 -6.40
C MET A 325 22.01 -10.53 -6.70
N ASN A 326 21.81 -11.78 -7.14
CA ASN A 326 22.93 -12.70 -7.42
C ASN A 326 23.44 -12.63 -8.87
N CYS A 327 22.66 -12.06 -9.80
CA CYS A 327 22.92 -12.06 -11.24
C CYS A 327 24.36 -11.70 -11.64
N PRO A 328 24.95 -10.59 -11.13
CA PRO A 328 26.31 -10.20 -11.52
C PRO A 328 27.36 -11.25 -11.17
N PHE A 329 27.16 -12.01 -10.08
CA PHE A 329 28.08 -13.06 -9.66
C PHE A 329 27.98 -14.29 -10.55
N HIS A 330 26.75 -14.71 -10.93
CA HIS A 330 26.55 -15.84 -11.83
C HIS A 330 27.12 -15.56 -13.23
N ILE A 331 27.04 -14.31 -13.70
CA ILE A 331 27.70 -13.86 -14.93
C ILE A 331 29.23 -13.98 -14.84
N LEU A 332 29.83 -13.72 -13.67
CA LEU A 332 31.28 -13.91 -13.49
C LEU A 332 31.67 -15.40 -13.56
N ILE A 333 30.84 -16.30 -13.03
CA ILE A 333 31.04 -17.75 -13.14
C ILE A 333 30.94 -18.19 -14.61
N TYR A 334 29.94 -17.70 -15.33
CA TYR A 334 29.81 -17.95 -16.77
C TYR A 334 31.05 -17.48 -17.53
N LYS A 335 31.51 -16.25 -17.25
CA LYS A 335 32.67 -15.60 -17.88
C LYS A 335 34.01 -16.27 -17.54
N ALA A 336 34.11 -17.01 -16.44
CA ALA A 336 35.36 -17.59 -15.97
C ALA A 336 35.96 -18.64 -16.92
N GLN A 337 35.15 -19.19 -17.83
CA GLN A 337 35.56 -20.19 -18.80
C GLN A 337 35.02 -19.86 -20.19
N ALA A 338 35.77 -20.21 -21.24
CA ALA A 338 35.25 -20.18 -22.59
C ALA A 338 34.15 -21.25 -22.75
N ARG A 339 33.07 -20.90 -23.44
CA ARG A 339 31.90 -21.77 -23.66
C ARG A 339 31.66 -22.00 -25.14
N SER A 340 31.32 -23.23 -25.49
CA SER A 340 30.78 -23.60 -26.80
C SER A 340 29.25 -23.49 -26.78
N TYR A 341 28.62 -23.34 -27.95
CA TYR A 341 27.16 -23.46 -28.07
C TYR A 341 26.65 -24.82 -27.58
N ARG A 342 27.49 -25.87 -27.62
CA ARG A 342 27.19 -27.21 -27.12
C ARG A 342 27.12 -27.31 -25.60
N ASP A 343 27.69 -26.33 -24.90
CA ASP A 343 27.64 -26.26 -23.44
C ASP A 343 26.33 -25.59 -22.96
N LEU A 344 25.48 -25.13 -23.88
CA LEU A 344 24.17 -24.54 -23.59
C LEU A 344 23.04 -25.55 -23.89
N PRO A 345 21.92 -25.50 -23.15
CA PRO A 345 21.60 -24.56 -22.07
C PRO A 345 22.34 -24.85 -20.76
N LEU A 346 22.87 -23.81 -20.12
CA LEU A 346 23.52 -23.88 -18.81
C LEU A 346 22.60 -23.25 -17.76
N ARG A 347 22.34 -23.95 -16.66
CA ARG A 347 21.41 -23.51 -15.61
C ARG A 347 22.14 -23.40 -14.28
N MET A 348 22.50 -22.20 -13.85
CA MET A 348 23.11 -21.99 -12.54
C MET A 348 22.05 -21.73 -11.49
N PHE A 349 22.17 -22.37 -10.32
CA PHE A 349 21.26 -22.20 -9.20
C PHE A 349 22.02 -21.90 -7.91
N GLU A 350 21.49 -21.00 -7.08
CA GLU A 350 22.03 -20.67 -5.76
C GLU A 350 20.88 -20.33 -4.79
N PHE A 351 20.93 -20.86 -3.56
CA PHE A 351 20.20 -20.25 -2.44
C PHE A 351 20.87 -18.94 -2.02
N GLY A 352 20.74 -17.92 -2.88
CA GLY A 352 21.51 -16.70 -2.80
C GLY A 352 20.93 -15.75 -1.76
N SER A 353 21.69 -15.50 -0.69
CA SER A 353 21.24 -14.52 0.32
C SER A 353 21.61 -13.11 -0.10
N VAL A 354 20.59 -12.27 -0.23
CA VAL A 354 20.65 -10.89 -0.73
C VAL A 354 20.07 -9.92 0.28
N TYR A 355 20.45 -8.66 0.13
CA TYR A 355 20.10 -7.58 1.04
C TYR A 355 19.54 -6.38 0.29
N ARG A 356 18.33 -5.95 0.67
CA ARG A 356 17.63 -4.80 0.08
C ARG A 356 17.29 -3.78 1.14
N TYR A 357 17.54 -2.52 0.86
CA TYR A 357 17.27 -1.42 1.76
C TYR A 357 15.79 -1.01 1.69
N GLU A 358 14.94 -1.88 2.24
CA GLU A 358 13.52 -1.58 2.41
C GLU A 358 13.33 -0.51 3.50
N LYS A 359 12.50 0.51 3.21
CA LYS A 359 12.17 1.54 4.20
C LYS A 359 11.57 0.89 5.45
N SER A 360 11.90 1.39 6.64
CA SER A 360 11.48 0.78 7.91
C SER A 360 9.96 0.60 8.02
N GLY A 361 9.19 1.55 7.48
CA GLY A 361 7.72 1.51 7.48
C GLY A 361 7.08 0.50 6.52
N VAL A 362 7.83 -0.12 5.60
CA VAL A 362 7.29 -1.14 4.68
C VAL A 362 7.68 -2.56 5.03
N VAL A 363 8.62 -2.76 5.97
CA VAL A 363 9.00 -4.09 6.44
C VAL A 363 7.82 -4.75 7.15
N HIS A 364 7.53 -6.01 6.80
CA HIS A 364 6.35 -6.71 7.29
C HIS A 364 6.57 -8.22 7.46
N GLY A 365 6.90 -8.63 8.69
CA GLY A 365 7.18 -10.04 9.02
C GLY A 365 8.16 -10.67 8.02
N MET A 366 7.87 -11.90 7.59
CA MET A 366 8.61 -12.60 6.52
C MET A 366 8.22 -12.20 5.09
N THR A 367 7.15 -11.42 4.87
CA THR A 367 6.65 -11.09 3.52
C THR A 367 7.48 -9.99 2.85
N ARG A 368 7.97 -9.03 3.65
CA ARG A 368 8.84 -7.95 3.17
C ARG A 368 9.96 -7.72 4.18
N VAL A 369 11.17 -8.16 3.83
CA VAL A 369 12.35 -8.20 4.70
C VAL A 369 13.53 -7.49 4.02
N ARG A 370 14.54 -7.13 4.81
CA ARG A 370 15.79 -6.55 4.31
C ARG A 370 16.83 -7.59 3.96
N GLY A 371 16.84 -8.73 4.65
CA GLY A 371 17.69 -9.87 4.34
C GLY A 371 16.83 -11.07 3.96
N MET A 372 17.10 -11.66 2.80
CA MET A 372 16.35 -12.80 2.29
C MET A 372 17.26 -13.78 1.56
N THR A 373 16.88 -15.04 1.52
CA THR A 373 17.52 -16.06 0.68
C THR A 373 16.54 -16.42 -0.43
N GLN A 374 16.95 -16.23 -1.68
CA GLN A 374 16.16 -16.60 -2.85
C GLN A 374 16.66 -17.95 -3.38
N ASP A 375 15.75 -18.80 -3.82
CA ASP A 375 16.03 -19.95 -4.69
C ASP A 375 16.30 -19.45 -6.12
N ASP A 376 17.41 -18.75 -6.28
CA ASP A 376 17.71 -17.96 -7.47
C ASP A 376 18.41 -18.79 -8.55
N ALA A 377 18.07 -18.53 -9.81
CA ALA A 377 18.66 -19.21 -10.94
C ALA A 377 18.92 -18.29 -12.13
N HIS A 378 20.07 -18.48 -12.78
CA HIS A 378 20.42 -17.79 -14.01
C HIS A 378 20.74 -18.80 -15.10
N LEU A 379 19.95 -18.74 -16.17
CA LEU A 379 20.06 -19.65 -17.30
C LEU A 379 20.70 -18.92 -18.47
N PHE A 380 21.72 -19.55 -19.04
CA PHE A 380 22.42 -19.08 -20.23
C PHE A 380 22.02 -19.98 -21.39
N VAL A 381 21.34 -19.39 -22.37
CA VAL A 381 20.73 -20.09 -23.49
C VAL A 381 21.06 -19.41 -24.81
N THR A 382 20.94 -20.16 -25.90
CA THR A 382 20.94 -19.58 -27.24
C THR A 382 19.60 -18.89 -27.49
N LEU A 383 19.55 -17.98 -28.47
CA LEU A 383 18.28 -17.38 -28.89
C LEU A 383 17.30 -18.41 -29.47
N GLU A 384 17.82 -19.46 -30.11
CA GLU A 384 17.02 -20.51 -30.74
C GLU A 384 16.33 -21.40 -29.69
N ASP A 385 17.02 -21.68 -28.57
CA ASP A 385 16.50 -22.53 -27.49
C ASP A 385 15.63 -21.77 -26.48
N MET A 386 15.56 -20.43 -26.57
CA MET A 386 14.92 -19.57 -25.57
C MET A 386 13.46 -19.95 -25.31
N GLU A 387 12.67 -20.22 -26.35
CA GLU A 387 11.26 -20.59 -26.20
C GLU A 387 11.10 -21.92 -25.45
N SER A 388 11.90 -22.92 -25.84
CA SER A 388 11.89 -24.25 -25.22
C SER A 388 12.29 -24.16 -23.74
N GLU A 389 13.33 -23.38 -23.43
CA GLU A 389 13.79 -23.21 -22.04
C GLU A 389 12.75 -22.48 -21.19
N LEU A 390 12.11 -21.44 -21.72
CA LEU A 390 11.04 -20.73 -21.01
C LEU A 390 9.86 -21.65 -20.68
N GLN A 391 9.44 -22.50 -21.63
CA GLN A 391 8.39 -23.49 -21.39
C GLN A 391 8.78 -24.50 -20.31
N SER A 392 10.03 -24.96 -20.33
CA SER A 392 10.59 -25.87 -19.33
C SER A 392 10.58 -25.26 -17.93
N VAL A 393 11.06 -24.01 -17.80
CA VAL A 393 11.09 -23.27 -16.52
C VAL A 393 9.68 -23.03 -15.99
N LEU A 394 8.74 -22.59 -16.84
CA LEU A 394 7.35 -22.38 -16.42
C LEU A 394 6.72 -23.66 -15.89
N LYS A 395 6.93 -24.79 -16.58
CA LYS A 395 6.45 -26.09 -16.12
C LYS A 395 7.09 -26.47 -14.78
N PHE A 396 8.41 -26.29 -14.64
CA PHE A 396 9.13 -26.57 -13.41
C PHE A 396 8.58 -25.78 -12.22
N VAL A 397 8.37 -24.47 -12.40
CA VAL A 397 7.80 -23.58 -11.36
C VAL A 397 6.39 -24.02 -10.98
N LEU A 398 5.51 -24.29 -11.96
CA LEU A 398 4.14 -24.73 -11.69
C LEU A 398 4.09 -26.07 -10.95
N ASP A 399 4.94 -27.02 -11.34
CA ASP A 399 5.03 -28.32 -10.66
C ASP A 399 5.53 -28.13 -9.21
N LEU A 400 6.56 -27.30 -8.99
CA LEU A 400 7.06 -26.99 -7.65
C LEU A 400 5.99 -26.33 -6.76
N LEU A 401 5.21 -25.38 -7.29
CA LEU A 401 4.10 -24.74 -6.57
C LEU A 401 3.00 -25.74 -6.20
N ARG A 402 2.64 -26.65 -7.13
CA ARG A 402 1.66 -27.72 -6.87
C ARG A 402 2.13 -28.67 -5.77
N ASP A 403 3.42 -28.99 -5.73
CA ASP A 403 3.99 -29.84 -4.68
C ASP A 403 3.89 -29.19 -3.29
N TYR A 404 3.92 -27.86 -3.22
CA TYR A 404 3.62 -27.09 -1.99
C TYR A 404 2.12 -26.92 -1.70
N GLY A 405 1.24 -27.52 -2.52
CA GLY A 405 -0.21 -27.44 -2.36
C GLY A 405 -0.83 -26.16 -2.92
N LEU A 406 -0.09 -25.38 -3.73
CA LEU A 406 -0.60 -24.18 -4.39
C LEU A 406 -1.14 -24.57 -5.78
N THR A 407 -2.45 -24.78 -5.86
CA THR A 407 -3.13 -25.33 -7.05
C THR A 407 -4.03 -24.35 -7.79
N ASP A 408 -4.19 -23.14 -7.27
CA ASP A 408 -5.09 -22.10 -7.78
C ASP A 408 -4.53 -21.35 -9.00
#